data_AF-A0A925XAK7-F1
#
_entry.id   AF-A0A925XAK7-F1
#
_cell.length_a   1.000
_cell.length_b   1.000
_cell.length_c   1.000
_cell.angle_alpha   90.00
_cell.angle_beta   90.00
_cell.angle_gamma   90.00
#
_symmetry.space_group_name_H-M   'P 1'
#
loop_
_entity.id
_entity.type
_entity.pdbx_description
1 polymer ?
#
loop_
_entity_poly.entity_id
_entity_poly.type
_entity_poly.pdbx_seq_one_letter_code
_entity_poly.pdbx_strand_id
1 'polypeptide(L)'
;MKAEEIKKRAEKERKRQSRRKFRFPKFAKPKGFQPVSPESWRIYSRIYPGRLNHLVWFLGVLTLAFSSFILYWITPSSWALYAGLFLSGAFLIRMGIYFAVKLLSFNKFKNWRKTLPFDVQGWDSLGQKEDFPNYTTWDTHVQIEIKVKPQITSEIYSLIDDACFIFISEANKCYYEPEPVQAGFFGEIRHKWRLDNERILHGSANASVLGEIYLLINRYLRSIHQKYQIITSVHIQFSKKAYKVAPLEIGSD
;
A
#
# COMPACT_ATOMS: atom_id res chain seq x y z
N MET A 1 30.59 -20.29 -36.86
CA MET A 1 30.25 -18.99 -36.20
C MET A 1 28.97 -18.32 -36.71
N LYS A 2 28.64 -18.30 -38.01
CA LYS A 2 27.46 -17.55 -38.52
C LYS A 2 26.08 -18.02 -38.00
N ALA A 3 25.89 -19.32 -37.74
CA ALA A 3 24.59 -19.87 -37.33
C ALA A 3 24.14 -19.45 -35.91
N GLU A 4 25.10 -19.28 -34.99
CA GLU A 4 24.80 -18.94 -33.60
C GLU A 4 24.41 -17.45 -33.45
N GLU A 5 25.05 -16.58 -34.23
CA GLU A 5 24.67 -15.16 -34.31
C GLU A 5 23.26 -14.96 -34.88
N ILE A 6 22.87 -15.76 -35.88
CA ILE A 6 21.52 -15.72 -36.47
C ILE A 6 20.47 -16.12 -35.44
N LYS A 7 20.71 -17.19 -34.65
CA LYS A 7 19.79 -17.60 -33.56
C LYS A 7 19.66 -16.52 -32.49
N LYS A 8 20.78 -15.92 -32.05
CA LYS A 8 20.77 -14.83 -31.06
C LYS A 8 20.03 -13.58 -31.55
N ARG A 9 20.15 -13.23 -32.84
CA ARG A 9 19.40 -12.11 -33.45
C ARG A 9 17.90 -12.41 -33.51
N ALA A 10 17.51 -13.59 -33.98
CA ALA A 10 16.10 -14.01 -34.05
C ALA A 10 15.43 -14.03 -32.67
N GLU A 11 16.11 -14.52 -31.64
CA GLU A 11 15.57 -14.53 -30.27
C GLU A 11 15.41 -13.10 -29.71
N LYS A 12 16.37 -12.22 -29.98
CA LYS A 12 16.31 -10.81 -29.55
C LYS A 12 15.18 -10.05 -30.26
N GLU A 13 14.92 -10.34 -31.53
CA GLU A 13 13.76 -9.81 -32.26
C GLU A 13 12.44 -10.34 -31.74
N ARG A 14 12.35 -11.65 -31.43
CA ARG A 14 11.15 -12.25 -30.81
C ARG A 14 10.84 -11.61 -29.46
N LYS A 15 11.87 -11.38 -28.63
CA LYS A 15 11.74 -10.64 -27.35
C LYS A 15 11.37 -9.17 -27.54
N ARG A 16 11.85 -8.51 -28.61
CA ARG A 16 11.45 -7.13 -28.95
C ARG A 16 10.01 -7.05 -29.44
N GLN A 17 9.57 -8.01 -30.26
CA GLN A 17 8.20 -8.08 -30.76
C GLN A 17 7.21 -8.43 -29.65
N SER A 18 7.55 -9.36 -28.74
CA SER A 18 6.70 -9.66 -27.58
C SER A 18 6.55 -8.46 -26.64
N ARG A 19 7.64 -7.69 -26.42
CA ARG A 19 7.59 -6.42 -25.66
C ARG A 19 6.83 -5.30 -26.39
N ARG A 20 6.87 -5.25 -27.73
CA ARG A 20 6.13 -4.26 -28.53
C ARG A 20 4.63 -4.57 -28.60
N LYS A 21 4.23 -5.85 -28.66
CA LYS A 21 2.81 -6.25 -28.61
C LYS A 21 2.15 -5.97 -27.25
N PHE A 22 2.93 -5.82 -26.18
CA PHE A 22 2.45 -5.39 -24.86
C PHE A 22 2.53 -3.87 -24.64
N ARG A 23 2.39 -3.06 -25.69
CA ARG A 23 2.05 -1.65 -25.51
C ARG A 23 0.55 -1.56 -25.28
N PHE A 24 0.17 -1.44 -24.02
CA PHE A 24 -1.20 -1.07 -23.65
C PHE A 24 -1.63 0.12 -24.51
N PRO A 25 -2.81 0.08 -25.15
CA PRO A 25 -3.37 1.22 -25.84
C PRO A 25 -3.26 2.45 -24.93
N LYS A 26 -2.88 3.61 -25.47
CA LYS A 26 -3.05 4.88 -24.73
C LYS A 26 -4.56 5.08 -24.60
N PHE A 27 -5.12 4.61 -23.50
CA PHE A 27 -6.56 4.72 -23.25
C PHE A 27 -6.93 6.19 -23.09
N ALA A 28 -7.92 6.63 -23.87
CA ALA A 28 -8.53 7.94 -23.72
C ALA A 28 -9.12 8.01 -22.30
N LYS A 29 -8.64 8.97 -21.49
CA LYS A 29 -9.22 9.20 -20.17
C LYS A 29 -10.70 9.58 -20.35
N PRO A 30 -11.62 9.05 -19.55
CA PRO A 30 -13.00 9.52 -19.57
C PRO A 30 -13.03 11.04 -19.36
N LYS A 31 -13.74 11.76 -20.24
CA LYS A 31 -13.92 13.22 -20.16
C LYS A 31 -14.71 13.53 -18.88
N GLY A 32 -14.18 14.38 -18.00
CA GLY A 32 -14.82 14.78 -16.74
C GLY A 32 -14.05 14.43 -15.46
N PHE A 33 -12.93 13.73 -15.56
CA PHE A 33 -12.12 13.32 -14.41
C PHE A 33 -11.26 14.48 -13.88
N GLN A 34 -11.62 15.05 -12.72
CA GLN A 34 -10.71 15.88 -11.93
C GLN A 34 -10.58 15.29 -10.52
N PRO A 35 -9.42 14.76 -10.12
CA PRO A 35 -9.19 14.44 -8.72
C PRO A 35 -9.17 15.75 -7.94
N VAL A 36 -9.94 15.80 -6.85
CA VAL A 36 -10.20 17.01 -6.06
C VAL A 36 -8.89 17.56 -5.44
N SER A 37 -7.88 16.73 -5.21
CA SER A 37 -6.55 17.16 -4.78
C SER A 37 -5.47 16.08 -5.00
N PRO A 38 -4.18 16.44 -5.10
CA PRO A 38 -3.09 15.45 -5.03
C PRO A 38 -3.05 14.79 -3.64
N GLU A 39 -2.74 13.49 -3.57
CA GLU A 39 -2.66 12.78 -2.29
C GLU A 39 -1.59 13.40 -1.38
N SER A 40 -1.92 13.48 -0.09
CA SER A 40 -1.01 14.03 0.91
C SER A 40 0.01 12.98 1.39
N TRP A 41 1.21 13.45 1.76
CA TRP A 41 2.21 12.61 2.43
C TRP A 41 1.64 11.93 3.67
N ARG A 42 0.70 12.59 4.35
CA ARG A 42 0.00 12.11 5.53
C ARG A 42 -0.76 10.80 5.26
N ILE A 43 -1.48 10.68 4.14
CA ILE A 43 -2.18 9.43 3.81
C ILE A 43 -1.17 8.32 3.44
N TYR A 44 -0.15 8.67 2.64
CA TYR A 44 0.89 7.74 2.22
C TYR A 44 1.69 7.13 3.38
N SER A 45 2.18 7.97 4.31
CA SER A 45 3.01 7.53 5.43
C SER A 45 2.26 6.61 6.38
N ARG A 46 0.93 6.71 6.41
CA ARG A 46 0.03 5.91 7.23
C ARG A 46 -0.36 4.59 6.57
N ILE A 47 -0.55 4.54 5.24
CA ILE A 47 -0.73 3.27 4.48
C ILE A 47 0.57 2.45 4.48
N TYR A 48 1.71 3.13 4.38
CA TYR A 48 3.03 2.51 4.38
C TYR A 48 3.82 2.96 5.62
N PRO A 49 3.42 2.53 6.83
CA PRO A 49 4.16 2.86 8.03
C PRO A 49 5.61 2.41 7.84
N GLY A 50 6.55 3.34 7.99
CA GLY A 50 7.96 2.94 8.05
C GLY A 50 8.12 2.00 9.24
N ARG A 51 8.72 0.81 9.05
CA ARG A 51 9.03 -0.05 10.19
C ARG A 51 9.92 0.73 11.16
N LEU A 52 9.45 0.97 12.38
CA LEU A 52 10.21 1.59 13.47
C LEU A 52 11.56 0.91 13.70
N ASN A 53 11.69 -0.36 13.30
CA ASN A 53 12.95 -1.12 13.28
C ASN A 53 14.09 -0.32 12.63
N HIS A 54 13.83 0.51 11.61
CA HIS A 54 14.88 1.31 10.98
C HIS A 54 15.47 2.38 11.92
N LEU A 55 14.69 2.91 12.86
CA LEU A 55 15.17 3.84 13.89
C LEU A 55 16.09 3.13 14.88
N VAL A 56 15.72 1.91 15.29
CA VAL A 56 16.56 1.08 16.19
C VAL A 56 17.89 0.71 15.51
N TRP A 57 17.85 0.31 14.23
CA TRP A 57 19.06 0.07 13.44
C TRP A 57 19.90 1.34 13.27
N PHE A 58 19.26 2.50 13.09
CA PHE A 58 19.94 3.80 13.02
C PHE A 58 20.68 4.12 14.31
N LEU A 59 20.01 4.00 15.45
CA LEU A 59 20.62 4.21 16.76
C LEU A 59 21.78 3.24 17.00
N GLY A 60 21.61 1.96 16.67
CA GLY A 60 22.68 0.95 16.80
C GLY A 60 23.93 1.29 15.99
N VAL A 61 23.77 1.73 14.73
CA VAL A 61 24.92 2.12 13.89
C VAL A 61 25.54 3.44 14.34
N LEU A 62 24.73 4.41 14.77
CA LEU A 62 25.22 5.68 15.32
C LEU A 62 26.08 5.43 16.57
N THR A 63 25.62 4.55 17.47
CA THR A 63 26.38 4.15 18.65
C THR A 63 27.68 3.45 18.26
N LEU A 64 27.67 2.53 17.30
CA LEU A 64 28.89 1.87 16.81
C LEU A 64 29.89 2.84 16.19
N ALA A 65 29.40 3.81 15.40
CA ALA A 65 30.21 4.86 14.80
C ALA A 65 30.87 5.75 15.87
N PHE A 66 30.09 6.17 16.86
CA PHE A 66 30.55 7.01 17.95
C PHE A 66 31.55 6.27 18.85
N SER A 67 31.27 5.00 19.19
CA SER A 67 32.20 4.15 19.94
C SER A 67 33.51 3.93 19.18
N SER A 68 33.48 3.77 17.86
CA SER A 68 34.69 3.65 17.04
C SER A 68 35.52 4.94 17.06
N PHE A 69 34.87 6.10 17.08
CA PHE A 69 35.53 7.40 17.21
C PHE A 69 36.16 7.61 18.58
N ILE A 70 35.47 7.23 19.66
CA ILE A 70 36.01 7.24 21.03
C ILE A 70 37.21 6.30 21.15
N LEU A 71 37.09 5.07 20.63
CA LEU A 71 38.17 4.09 20.65
C LEU A 71 39.41 4.59 19.90
N TYR A 72 39.23 5.24 18.74
CA TYR A 72 40.35 5.87 18.03
C TYR A 72 41.06 6.95 18.86
N TRP A 73 40.30 7.73 19.64
CA TRP A 73 40.85 8.74 20.53
C TRP A 73 41.67 8.15 21.70
N ILE A 74 41.26 6.99 22.22
CA ILE A 74 41.93 6.31 23.33
C ILE A 74 43.12 5.48 22.83
N THR A 75 42.94 4.76 21.73
CA THR A 75 43.95 3.92 21.07
C THR A 75 43.96 4.23 19.57
N PRO A 76 44.84 5.13 19.11
CA PRO A 76 44.89 5.57 17.72
C PRO A 76 45.38 4.45 16.80
N SER A 77 44.45 3.56 16.47
CA SER A 77 44.61 2.53 15.45
C SER A 77 43.87 2.99 14.19
N SER A 78 44.63 3.18 13.11
CA SER A 78 44.08 3.63 11.82
C SER A 78 43.01 2.67 11.29
N TRP A 79 43.16 1.37 11.54
CA TRP A 79 42.19 0.34 11.16
C TRP A 79 40.80 0.55 11.78
N ALA A 80 40.71 0.81 13.09
CA ALA A 80 39.42 0.99 13.77
C ALA A 80 38.68 2.23 13.26
N LEU A 81 39.42 3.30 12.97
CA LEU A 81 38.90 4.51 12.33
C LEU A 81 38.32 4.19 10.94
N TYR A 82 39.08 3.51 10.07
CA TYR A 82 38.62 3.17 8.72
C TYR A 82 37.40 2.25 8.73
N ALA A 83 37.36 1.26 9.62
CA ALA A 83 36.21 0.38 9.79
C ALA A 83 34.97 1.16 10.24
N GLY A 84 35.10 2.06 11.23
CA GLY A 84 34.01 2.92 11.70
C GLY A 84 33.48 3.85 10.60
N LEU A 85 34.37 4.50 9.85
CA LEU A 85 34.00 5.35 8.72
C LEU A 85 33.30 4.55 7.60
N PHE A 86 33.80 3.36 7.28
CA PHE A 86 33.19 2.49 6.27
C PHE A 86 31.78 2.06 6.66
N LEU A 87 31.59 1.59 7.89
CA LEU A 87 30.27 1.17 8.40
C LEU A 87 29.28 2.35 8.43
N SER A 88 29.73 3.52 8.88
CA SER A 88 28.93 4.75 8.90
C SER A 88 28.53 5.16 7.47
N GLY A 89 29.48 5.13 6.53
CA GLY A 89 29.23 5.45 5.12
C GLY A 89 28.26 4.48 4.45
N ALA A 90 28.47 3.17 4.64
CA ALA A 90 27.57 2.13 4.11
C ALA A 90 26.14 2.29 4.64
N PHE A 91 26.00 2.66 5.91
CA PHE A 91 24.71 2.90 6.53
C PHE A 91 24.03 4.18 6.01
N LEU A 92 24.76 5.30 5.88
CA LEU A 92 24.25 6.52 5.26
C LEU A 92 23.74 6.27 3.84
N ILE A 93 24.48 5.48 3.04
CA ILE A 93 24.05 5.07 1.71
C ILE A 93 22.75 4.26 1.79
N ARG A 94 22.66 3.28 2.69
CA ARG A 94 21.44 2.48 2.88
C ARG A 94 20.24 3.33 3.30
N MET A 95 20.43 4.30 4.19
CA MET A 95 19.39 5.27 4.59
C MET A 95 18.98 6.15 3.42
N GLY A 96 19.94 6.65 2.64
CA GLY A 96 19.69 7.40 1.42
C GLY A 96 18.85 6.60 0.42
N ILE A 97 19.18 5.32 0.19
CA ILE A 97 18.39 4.40 -0.64
C ILE A 97 16.98 4.23 -0.09
N TYR A 98 16.83 4.02 1.22
CA TYR A 98 15.53 3.87 1.87
C TYR A 98 14.64 5.11 1.66
N PHE A 99 15.18 6.31 1.94
CA PHE A 99 14.47 7.57 1.73
C PHE A 99 14.14 7.79 0.24
N ALA A 100 15.07 7.49 -0.66
CA ALA A 100 14.83 7.57 -2.10
C ALA A 100 13.70 6.64 -2.54
N VAL A 101 13.68 5.38 -2.08
CA VAL A 101 12.61 4.42 -2.38
C VAL A 101 11.27 4.91 -1.83
N LYS A 102 11.23 5.43 -0.59
CA LYS A 102 10.03 6.04 0.02
C LYS A 102 9.53 7.24 -0.80
N LEU A 103 10.42 8.15 -1.18
CA LEU A 103 10.07 9.34 -1.96
C LEU A 103 9.58 8.97 -3.37
N LEU A 104 10.23 8.03 -4.04
CA LEU A 104 9.81 7.52 -5.35
C LEU A 104 8.44 6.81 -5.25
N SER A 105 8.23 6.03 -4.19
CA SER A 105 6.97 5.35 -3.93
C SER A 105 5.86 6.34 -3.62
N PHE A 106 6.14 7.38 -2.84
CA PHE A 106 5.21 8.48 -2.61
C PHE A 106 4.90 9.22 -3.90
N ASN A 107 5.89 9.50 -4.75
CA ASN A 107 5.63 10.19 -6.01
C ASN A 107 4.71 9.37 -6.94
N LYS A 108 4.87 8.04 -6.95
CA LYS A 108 3.95 7.13 -7.63
C LYS A 108 2.56 7.13 -6.98
N PHE A 109 2.51 7.10 -5.65
CA PHE A 109 1.27 7.16 -4.89
C PHE A 109 0.53 8.48 -5.12
N LYS A 110 1.21 9.64 -5.09
CA LYS A 110 0.62 10.99 -5.20
C LYS A 110 -0.35 11.15 -6.38
N ASN A 111 -0.09 10.44 -7.48
CA ASN A 111 -0.89 10.51 -8.69
C ASN A 111 -1.60 9.20 -9.05
N TRP A 112 -1.69 8.22 -8.13
CA TRP A 112 -2.19 6.89 -8.43
C TRP A 112 -3.61 6.91 -9.01
N ARG A 113 -4.54 7.68 -8.39
CA ARG A 113 -5.91 7.88 -8.89
C ARG A 113 -5.95 8.45 -10.31
N LYS A 114 -5.04 9.36 -10.67
CA LYS A 114 -4.93 9.92 -12.04
C LYS A 114 -4.53 8.89 -13.10
N THR A 115 -4.00 7.74 -12.67
CA THR A 115 -3.57 6.66 -13.56
C THR A 115 -4.60 5.53 -13.66
N LEU A 116 -5.68 5.57 -12.88
CA LEU A 116 -6.75 4.59 -12.96
C LEU A 116 -7.61 4.84 -14.21
N PRO A 117 -8.09 3.77 -14.85
CA PRO A 117 -8.96 3.88 -16.03
C PRO A 117 -10.45 4.06 -15.67
N PHE A 118 -10.79 4.11 -14.38
CA PHE A 118 -12.14 4.30 -13.85
C PHE A 118 -12.11 5.29 -12.67
N ASP A 119 -13.28 5.78 -12.28
CA ASP A 119 -13.40 6.78 -11.22
C ASP A 119 -13.32 6.14 -9.81
N VAL A 120 -12.74 6.86 -8.85
CA VAL A 120 -12.67 6.43 -7.45
C VAL A 120 -13.14 7.57 -6.56
N GLN A 121 -14.32 7.38 -5.98
CA GLN A 121 -15.01 8.38 -5.16
C GLN A 121 -14.87 8.07 -3.67
N GLY A 122 -14.94 9.12 -2.85
CA GLY A 122 -14.90 9.00 -1.39
C GLY A 122 -13.52 8.77 -0.75
N TRP A 123 -12.50 8.41 -1.53
CA TRP A 123 -11.11 8.32 -1.05
C TRP A 123 -10.60 9.62 -0.42
N ASP A 124 -10.98 10.79 -0.95
CA ASP A 124 -10.56 12.10 -0.42
C ASP A 124 -11.00 12.33 1.04
N SER A 125 -12.11 11.73 1.44
CA SER A 125 -12.67 11.90 2.79
C SER A 125 -11.78 11.29 3.88
N LEU A 126 -10.85 10.41 3.50
CA LEU A 126 -9.80 9.86 4.37
C LEU A 126 -8.88 10.93 4.96
N GLY A 127 -8.53 11.94 4.15
CA GLY A 127 -7.55 12.96 4.53
C GLY A 127 -8.09 14.01 5.49
N GLN A 128 -9.41 14.08 5.66
CA GLN A 128 -10.10 15.13 6.41
C GLN A 128 -10.30 14.80 7.90
N LYS A 129 -10.24 13.53 8.29
CA LYS A 129 -10.40 13.11 9.69
C LYS A 129 -9.05 13.25 10.42
N GLU A 130 -8.98 14.10 11.45
CA GLU A 130 -7.72 14.43 12.15
C GLU A 130 -6.99 13.19 12.70
N ASP A 131 -7.75 12.24 13.28
CA ASP A 131 -7.22 11.03 13.94
C ASP A 131 -7.08 9.80 13.03
N PHE A 132 -7.60 9.87 11.82
CA PHE A 132 -7.47 8.80 10.84
C PHE A 132 -6.31 9.14 9.93
N PRO A 133 -5.44 8.20 9.49
CA PRO A 133 -5.20 6.83 10.00
C PRO A 133 -4.09 6.66 11.07
N ASN A 134 -4.46 6.50 12.34
CA ASN A 134 -3.66 5.80 13.36
C ASN A 134 -3.97 4.28 13.28
N TYR A 135 -3.02 3.39 13.57
CA TYR A 135 -3.25 1.94 13.56
C TYR A 135 -4.28 1.49 14.61
N THR A 136 -4.44 2.29 15.68
CA THR A 136 -5.44 2.10 16.74
C THR A 136 -6.78 2.78 16.46
N THR A 137 -6.88 3.64 15.46
CA THR A 137 -8.12 4.35 15.13
C THR A 137 -8.84 3.63 13.99
N TRP A 138 -10.07 3.19 14.27
CA TRP A 138 -10.91 2.43 13.34
C TRP A 138 -12.14 3.24 12.94
N ASP A 139 -12.40 3.29 11.65
CA ASP A 139 -13.73 3.59 11.14
C ASP A 139 -14.53 2.28 11.12
N THR A 140 -15.63 2.21 11.87
CA THR A 140 -16.33 0.95 12.10
C THR A 140 -17.24 0.55 10.96
N HIS A 141 -17.69 1.52 10.15
CA HIS A 141 -18.64 1.31 9.07
C HIS A 141 -18.11 1.89 7.76
N VAL A 142 -17.36 1.06 7.05
CA VAL A 142 -16.84 1.37 5.72
C VAL A 142 -17.51 0.47 4.69
N GLN A 143 -17.93 1.09 3.58
CA GLN A 143 -18.54 0.40 2.46
C GLN A 143 -17.76 0.66 1.17
N ILE A 144 -17.62 -0.36 0.33
CA ILE A 144 -17.03 -0.23 -1.01
C ILE A 144 -18.02 -0.81 -2.02
N GLU A 145 -18.52 0.04 -2.89
CA GLU A 145 -19.39 -0.32 -4.00
C GLU A 145 -18.60 -0.26 -5.31
N ILE A 146 -18.59 -1.36 -6.06
CA ILE A 146 -17.91 -1.44 -7.37
C ILE A 146 -18.97 -1.37 -8.46
N LYS A 147 -19.08 -0.23 -9.13
CA LYS A 147 -20.00 -0.06 -10.25
C LYS A 147 -19.38 -0.55 -11.54
N VAL A 148 -20.21 -1.23 -12.31
CA VAL A 148 -19.80 -1.88 -13.54
C VAL A 148 -20.80 -1.61 -14.66
N LYS A 149 -20.38 -1.79 -15.92
CA LYS A 149 -21.25 -1.65 -17.08
C LYS A 149 -22.33 -2.75 -17.09
N PRO A 150 -23.53 -2.46 -17.62
CA PRO A 150 -24.66 -3.40 -17.61
C PRO A 150 -24.45 -4.68 -18.44
N GLN A 151 -23.52 -4.68 -19.39
CA GLN A 151 -23.26 -5.81 -20.29
C GLN A 151 -22.12 -6.70 -19.77
N ILE A 152 -22.28 -7.27 -18.58
CA ILE A 152 -21.29 -8.20 -17.98
C ILE A 152 -21.70 -9.66 -18.16
N THR A 153 -20.73 -10.47 -18.55
CA THR A 153 -20.78 -11.93 -18.49
C THR A 153 -20.54 -12.45 -17.07
N SER A 154 -21.16 -13.56 -16.69
CA SER A 154 -20.94 -14.23 -15.39
C SER A 154 -19.47 -14.48 -15.04
N GLU A 155 -18.63 -14.81 -16.03
CA GLU A 155 -17.19 -15.04 -15.85
C GLU A 155 -16.46 -13.79 -15.32
N ILE A 156 -16.75 -12.60 -15.87
CA ILE A 156 -16.12 -11.35 -15.44
C ILE A 156 -16.60 -10.98 -14.03
N TYR A 157 -17.85 -11.26 -13.69
CA TYR A 157 -18.34 -11.10 -12.32
C TYR A 157 -17.57 -11.99 -11.34
N SER A 158 -17.32 -13.26 -11.70
CA SER A 158 -16.51 -14.16 -10.88
C SER A 158 -15.12 -13.59 -10.60
N LEU A 159 -14.48 -12.95 -11.58
CA LEU A 159 -13.15 -12.33 -11.38
C LEU A 159 -13.19 -11.15 -10.41
N ILE A 160 -14.28 -10.38 -10.40
CA ILE A 160 -14.47 -9.29 -9.44
C ILE A 160 -14.73 -9.88 -8.05
N ASP A 161 -15.58 -10.91 -7.96
CA ASP A 161 -15.90 -11.60 -6.71
C ASP A 161 -14.61 -12.23 -6.11
N ASP A 162 -13.73 -12.82 -6.93
CA ASP A 162 -12.42 -13.33 -6.53
C ASP A 162 -11.49 -12.22 -6.00
N ALA A 163 -11.46 -11.07 -6.68
CA ALA A 163 -10.68 -9.92 -6.23
C ALA A 163 -11.18 -9.38 -4.87
N CYS A 164 -12.50 -9.33 -4.69
CA CYS A 164 -13.15 -9.00 -3.43
C CYS A 164 -12.81 -10.02 -2.34
N PHE A 165 -12.81 -11.31 -2.65
CA PHE A 165 -12.46 -12.37 -1.70
C PHE A 165 -11.01 -12.30 -1.23
N ILE A 166 -10.06 -12.06 -2.16
CA ILE A 166 -8.65 -11.82 -1.83
C ILE A 166 -8.52 -10.63 -0.89
N PHE A 167 -9.20 -9.52 -1.21
CA PHE A 167 -9.21 -8.34 -0.35
C PHE A 167 -9.76 -8.64 1.04
N ILE A 168 -10.91 -9.33 1.14
CA ILE A 168 -11.51 -9.71 2.44
C ILE A 168 -10.50 -10.53 3.27
N SER A 169 -9.83 -11.50 2.63
CA SER A 169 -8.85 -12.35 3.30
C SER A 169 -7.68 -11.54 3.88
N GLU A 170 -7.07 -10.65 3.09
CA GLU A 170 -5.93 -9.84 3.53
C GLU A 170 -6.34 -8.73 4.51
N ALA A 171 -7.46 -8.04 4.27
CA ALA A 171 -7.98 -7.00 5.15
C ALA A 171 -8.31 -7.56 6.54
N ASN A 172 -8.88 -8.76 6.63
CA ASN A 172 -9.19 -9.39 7.91
C ASN A 172 -7.95 -9.83 8.70
N LYS A 173 -6.78 -10.01 8.06
CA LYS A 173 -5.50 -10.22 8.77
C LYS A 173 -4.95 -8.94 9.41
N CYS A 174 -5.47 -7.77 9.04
CA CYS A 174 -5.06 -6.48 9.61
C CYS A 174 -5.69 -6.19 10.99
N TYR A 175 -6.60 -7.06 11.45
CA TYR A 175 -7.22 -6.96 12.76
C TYR A 175 -6.28 -7.60 13.77
N TYR A 176 -5.80 -6.81 14.74
CA TYR A 176 -5.19 -7.37 15.94
C TYR A 176 -6.28 -7.94 16.85
N GLU A 177 -5.93 -8.91 17.70
CA GLU A 177 -6.86 -9.55 18.63
C GLU A 177 -7.56 -8.49 19.49
N PRO A 178 -8.91 -8.49 19.55
CA PRO A 178 -9.66 -7.59 20.41
C PRO A 178 -9.55 -8.00 21.88
N GLU A 179 -9.41 -7.00 22.76
CA GLU A 179 -9.73 -7.10 24.19
C GLU A 179 -11.25 -7.33 24.37
N PRO A 180 -11.71 -8.03 25.43
CA PRO A 180 -13.13 -8.23 25.68
C PRO A 180 -13.87 -6.89 25.86
N VAL A 181 -15.04 -6.79 25.23
CA VAL A 181 -16.16 -5.84 25.48
C VAL A 181 -15.77 -4.53 26.20
N GLN A 182 -15.53 -3.44 25.45
CA GLN A 182 -15.39 -2.11 26.04
C GLN A 182 -16.67 -1.70 26.78
N ALA A 183 -16.53 -1.15 27.99
CA ALA A 183 -17.66 -0.67 28.80
C ALA A 183 -18.55 0.30 27.99
N GLY A 184 -19.83 -0.06 27.84
CA GLY A 184 -20.82 0.70 27.06
C GLY A 184 -21.10 0.18 25.63
N PHE A 185 -20.37 -0.83 25.16
CA PHE A 185 -20.66 -1.54 23.91
C PHE A 185 -20.95 -3.02 24.18
N PHE A 186 -22.00 -3.58 23.58
CA PHE A 186 -22.20 -5.03 23.57
C PHE A 186 -21.34 -5.66 22.45
N GLY A 187 -20.13 -6.13 22.76
CA GLY A 187 -19.30 -6.93 21.85
C GLY A 187 -18.18 -6.20 21.12
N GLU A 188 -17.61 -6.85 20.08
CA GLU A 188 -16.53 -6.30 19.26
C GLU A 188 -17.06 -5.16 18.37
N ILE A 189 -16.55 -3.94 18.59
CA ILE A 189 -16.95 -2.73 17.85
C ILE A 189 -16.52 -2.77 16.37
N ARG A 190 -15.52 -3.59 16.05
CA ARG A 190 -14.96 -3.74 14.71
C ARG A 190 -15.66 -4.87 13.97
N HIS A 191 -16.08 -4.62 12.73
CA HIS A 191 -16.73 -5.58 11.86
C HIS A 191 -15.73 -6.11 10.85
N LYS A 192 -15.53 -7.43 10.79
CA LYS A 192 -14.75 -8.06 9.73
C LYS A 192 -15.34 -7.76 8.35
N TRP A 193 -14.46 -7.68 7.36
CA TRP A 193 -14.88 -7.46 5.98
C TRP A 193 -15.68 -8.64 5.45
N ARG A 194 -16.78 -8.33 4.77
CA ARG A 194 -17.66 -9.28 4.09
C ARG A 194 -18.21 -8.67 2.81
N LEU A 195 -18.56 -9.53 1.86
CA LEU A 195 -19.31 -9.17 0.66
C LEU A 195 -20.79 -9.48 0.91
N ASP A 196 -21.68 -8.55 0.62
CA ASP A 196 -23.12 -8.79 0.68
C ASP A 196 -23.68 -9.33 -0.64
N ASN A 197 -24.99 -9.60 -0.65
CA ASN A 197 -25.71 -10.11 -1.83
C ASN A 197 -25.77 -9.10 -2.99
N GLU A 198 -25.60 -7.80 -2.69
CA GLU A 198 -25.56 -6.71 -3.67
C GLU A 198 -24.12 -6.43 -4.16
N ARG A 199 -23.15 -7.26 -3.77
CA ARG A 199 -21.72 -7.12 -4.06
C ARG A 199 -21.09 -5.84 -3.52
N ILE A 200 -21.62 -5.34 -2.43
CA ILE A 200 -21.04 -4.26 -1.65
C ILE A 200 -20.19 -4.88 -0.56
N LEU A 201 -18.95 -4.41 -0.44
CA LEU A 201 -18.04 -4.80 0.63
C LEU A 201 -18.33 -3.95 1.86
N HIS A 202 -18.49 -4.58 3.02
CA HIS A 202 -18.72 -3.91 4.30
C HIS A 202 -17.69 -4.36 5.32
N GLY A 203 -17.14 -3.44 6.10
CA GLY A 203 -16.23 -3.76 7.19
C GLY A 203 -15.74 -2.53 7.93
N SER A 204 -14.78 -2.74 8.83
CA SER A 204 -14.08 -1.66 9.53
C SER A 204 -12.71 -1.42 8.91
N ALA A 205 -12.26 -0.16 8.90
CA ALA A 205 -10.96 0.20 8.33
C ALA A 205 -10.10 0.96 9.33
N ASN A 206 -8.82 0.59 9.40
CA ASN A 206 -7.74 1.38 9.95
C ASN A 206 -6.68 1.63 8.86
N ALA A 207 -5.54 2.22 9.25
CA ALA A 207 -4.41 2.49 8.36
C ALA A 207 -3.98 1.29 7.48
N SER A 208 -3.91 0.11 8.07
CA SER A 208 -3.49 -1.13 7.40
C SER A 208 -4.54 -1.59 6.38
N VAL A 209 -5.81 -1.61 6.78
CA VAL A 209 -6.94 -1.95 5.89
C VAL A 209 -7.00 -1.00 4.69
N LEU A 210 -6.71 0.30 4.87
CA LEU A 210 -6.65 1.23 3.74
C LEU A 210 -5.58 0.85 2.71
N GLY A 211 -4.47 0.25 3.15
CA GLY A 211 -3.47 -0.32 2.25
C GLY A 211 -4.05 -1.44 1.40
N GLU A 212 -4.85 -2.31 2.01
CA GLU A 212 -5.54 -3.38 1.30
C GLU A 212 -6.62 -2.85 0.34
N ILE A 213 -7.36 -1.80 0.72
CA ILE A 213 -8.31 -1.11 -0.18
C ILE A 213 -7.55 -0.53 -1.39
N TYR A 214 -6.42 0.12 -1.16
CA TYR A 214 -5.57 0.63 -2.24
C TYR A 214 -5.09 -0.49 -3.17
N LEU A 215 -4.69 -1.65 -2.63
CA LEU A 215 -4.28 -2.82 -3.42
C LEU A 215 -5.45 -3.40 -4.22
N LEU A 216 -6.63 -3.52 -3.63
CA LEU A 216 -7.85 -3.93 -4.32
C LEU A 216 -8.07 -3.09 -5.57
N ILE A 217 -8.07 -1.77 -5.42
CA ILE A 217 -8.37 -0.83 -6.50
C ILE A 217 -7.23 -0.78 -7.53
N ASN A 218 -6.01 -0.52 -7.08
CA ASN A 218 -4.89 -0.23 -7.99
C ASN A 218 -4.28 -1.47 -8.63
N ARG A 219 -4.36 -2.64 -7.98
CA ARG A 219 -3.78 -3.89 -8.49
C ARG A 219 -4.84 -4.77 -9.14
N TYR A 220 -5.88 -5.15 -8.40
CA TYR A 220 -6.83 -6.15 -8.88
C TYR A 220 -7.86 -5.54 -9.84
N LEU A 221 -8.64 -4.56 -9.37
CA LEU A 221 -9.69 -3.93 -10.18
C LEU A 221 -9.13 -3.22 -11.41
N ARG A 222 -7.98 -2.54 -11.27
CA ARG A 222 -7.26 -1.96 -12.41
C ARG A 222 -6.92 -2.99 -13.48
N SER A 223 -6.41 -4.16 -13.09
CA SER A 223 -6.02 -5.21 -14.05
C SER A 223 -7.25 -5.79 -14.76
N ILE A 224 -8.33 -6.03 -14.01
CA ILE A 224 -9.61 -6.48 -14.57
C ILE A 224 -10.13 -5.44 -15.58
N HIS A 225 -10.19 -4.15 -15.20
CA HIS A 225 -10.64 -3.10 -16.11
C HIS A 225 -9.73 -2.94 -17.33
N GLN A 226 -8.40 -3.05 -17.18
CA GLN A 226 -7.49 -2.94 -18.32
C GLN A 226 -7.73 -4.03 -19.37
N LYS A 227 -8.19 -5.21 -18.95
CA LYS A 227 -8.49 -6.33 -19.85
C LYS A 227 -9.92 -6.28 -20.41
N TYR A 228 -10.91 -5.93 -19.58
CA TYR A 228 -12.33 -6.07 -19.92
C TYR A 228 -13.10 -4.74 -20.05
N GLN A 229 -12.48 -3.61 -19.70
CA GLN A 229 -13.03 -2.25 -19.78
C GLN A 229 -14.41 -2.07 -19.13
N ILE A 230 -14.61 -2.70 -17.99
CA ILE A 230 -15.96 -2.96 -17.46
C ILE A 230 -16.34 -2.16 -16.21
N ILE A 231 -15.36 -1.81 -15.38
CA ILE A 231 -15.57 -1.04 -14.14
C ILE A 231 -15.81 0.42 -14.49
N THR A 232 -16.90 1.02 -14.01
CA THR A 232 -17.23 2.43 -14.26
C THR A 232 -16.69 3.31 -13.14
N SER A 233 -16.97 2.95 -11.89
CA SER A 233 -16.51 3.66 -10.71
C SER A 233 -16.39 2.74 -9.49
N VAL A 234 -15.57 3.14 -8.54
CA VAL A 234 -15.51 2.54 -7.20
C VAL A 234 -15.88 3.62 -6.20
N HIS A 235 -16.95 3.41 -5.44
CA HIS A 235 -17.40 4.33 -4.41
C HIS A 235 -17.00 3.80 -3.04
N ILE A 236 -16.30 4.61 -2.26
CA ILE A 236 -15.85 4.26 -0.91
C ILE A 236 -16.55 5.18 0.07
N GLN A 237 -17.39 4.61 0.93
CA GLN A 237 -18.11 5.37 1.94
C GLN A 237 -17.51 5.08 3.31
N PHE A 238 -16.97 6.13 3.93
CA PHE A 238 -16.52 6.11 5.32
C PHE A 238 -17.64 6.59 6.22
N SER A 239 -17.69 6.11 7.46
CA SER A 239 -18.67 6.62 8.41
C SER A 239 -18.29 8.03 8.87
N LYS A 240 -19.13 8.70 9.66
CA LYS A 240 -18.77 9.99 10.27
C LYS A 240 -17.90 9.84 11.52
N LYS A 241 -17.82 8.66 12.12
CA LYS A 241 -17.22 8.44 13.44
C LYS A 241 -16.03 7.49 13.34
N ALA A 242 -14.96 7.78 14.07
CA ALA A 242 -13.84 6.88 14.23
C ALA A 242 -13.64 6.62 15.72
N TYR A 243 -13.25 5.39 16.05
CA TYR A 243 -13.10 4.94 17.42
C TYR A 243 -11.67 4.49 17.65
N LYS A 244 -11.07 4.92 18.76
CA LYS A 244 -9.78 4.41 19.19
C LYS A 244 -9.99 3.08 19.90
N VAL A 245 -9.39 2.03 19.37
CA VAL A 245 -9.40 0.68 19.92
C VAL A 245 -7.94 0.36 20.24
N ALA A 246 -7.58 0.19 21.52
CA ALA A 246 -6.22 -0.17 21.89
C ALA A 246 -5.97 -1.67 21.55
N PRO A 247 -4.75 -2.06 21.14
CA PRO A 247 -4.36 -3.46 21.11
C PRO A 247 -4.22 -4.00 22.54
N LEU A 248 -4.47 -5.29 22.73
CA LEU A 248 -4.19 -5.99 23.99
C LEU A 248 -2.74 -5.75 24.42
N GLU A 249 -2.56 -5.18 25.61
CA GLU A 249 -1.27 -5.23 26.28
C GLU A 249 -1.09 -6.67 26.78
N ILE A 250 -0.25 -7.44 26.09
CA ILE A 250 0.16 -8.75 26.62
C ILE A 250 0.94 -8.44 27.90
N GLY A 251 0.30 -8.63 29.05
CA GLY A 251 0.98 -8.61 30.34
C GLY A 251 2.19 -9.52 30.25
N SER A 252 3.38 -8.96 30.46
CA SER A 252 4.61 -9.72 30.54
C SER A 252 4.63 -10.44 31.88
N ASP A 253 3.95 -11.58 31.94
CA ASP A 253 4.12 -12.59 33.01
C ASP A 253 5.45 -13.35 32.82
#